data_AF-A0A519H898-F1
#
_entry.id   AF-A0A519H898-F1
#
_cell.length_a   1.000
_cell.length_b   1.000
_cell.length_c   1.000
_cell.angle_alpha   90.00
_cell.angle_beta   90.00
_cell.angle_gamma   90.00
#
_symmetry.space_group_name_H-M   'P 1'
#
loop_
_entity.id
_entity.type
_entity.pdbx_description
1 polymer ?
#
loop_
_entity_poly.entity_id
_entity_poly.type
_entity_poly.pdbx_seq_one_letter_code
_entity_poly.pdbx_strand_id
1 'polypeptide(L)'
;AVDQARGEVYCTLTNNSNRTADGKTGVDAANPRANNTQGNIIRWREQGDFHGERFVWTHFVFAGDPKLARPDAKGNIKGDAYSCPDGLWVDGRGVLWIQTDMSTSAMGKGDLVNLGNNVMLAADTQTGETRRFLTGPAGCEVTGVTSTPDLRTMFVNIQHPGESPSERSDPTKPKAISSWPDGPTGGRPRSATVVVRRKDGGIVGT
;
A
#
# COMPACT_ATOMS: atom_id res chain seq x y z
N ALA A 1 9.07 -0.45 7.64
CA ALA A 1 8.80 0.54 8.70
C ALA A 1 9.14 -0.02 10.07
N VAL A 2 9.47 0.81 11.06
CA VAL A 2 9.87 0.38 12.41
C VAL A 2 8.95 1.02 13.45
N ASP A 3 8.30 0.21 14.28
CA ASP A 3 7.68 0.66 15.53
C ASP A 3 8.74 0.59 16.62
N GLN A 4 9.36 1.74 16.93
CA GLN A 4 10.43 1.82 17.92
C GLN A 4 9.95 1.49 19.33
N ALA A 5 8.75 1.94 19.70
CA ALA A 5 8.21 1.71 21.04
C ALA A 5 7.93 0.23 21.29
N ARG A 6 7.51 -0.48 20.24
CA ARG A 6 7.29 -1.93 20.31
C ARG A 6 8.49 -2.75 19.91
N GLY A 7 9.55 -2.23 19.33
CA GLY A 7 10.68 -3.04 18.84
C GLY A 7 10.30 -3.95 17.67
N GLU A 8 9.35 -3.53 16.83
CA GLU A 8 8.85 -4.33 15.71
C GLU A 8 9.19 -3.69 14.36
N VAL A 9 9.55 -4.53 13.40
CA VAL A 9 9.83 -4.12 12.03
C VAL A 9 8.81 -4.74 11.10
N TYR A 10 8.34 -3.95 10.13
CA TYR A 10 7.34 -4.30 9.14
C TYR A 10 7.92 -4.18 7.73
N CYS A 11 7.70 -5.19 6.89
CA CYS A 11 8.15 -5.21 5.50
C CYS A 11 7.03 -5.68 4.58
N THR A 12 6.85 -4.96 3.49
CA THR A 12 5.96 -5.29 2.39
C THR A 12 6.65 -6.22 1.40
N LEU A 13 5.94 -7.27 1.02
CA LEU A 13 6.25 -8.13 -0.12
C LEU A 13 5.12 -7.90 -1.13
N THR A 14 5.29 -6.87 -1.97
CA THR A 14 4.20 -6.23 -2.74
C THR A 14 3.43 -7.22 -3.63
N ASN A 15 4.11 -8.08 -4.39
CA ASN A 15 3.50 -9.19 -5.13
C ASN A 15 4.63 -10.05 -5.75
N ASN A 16 4.25 -11.21 -6.28
CA ASN A 16 5.06 -12.00 -7.21
C ASN A 16 4.13 -12.97 -7.98
N SER A 17 3.58 -12.50 -9.10
CA SER A 17 2.74 -13.32 -9.99
C SER A 17 3.53 -14.45 -10.68
N ASN A 18 4.86 -14.37 -10.70
CA ASN A 18 5.75 -15.41 -11.23
C ASN A 18 6.14 -16.46 -10.19
N ARG A 19 5.66 -16.35 -8.94
CA ARG A 19 5.92 -17.36 -7.90
C ARG A 19 5.38 -18.72 -8.38
N THR A 20 6.23 -19.76 -8.30
CA THR A 20 6.01 -21.12 -8.83
C THR A 20 5.80 -21.24 -10.35
N ALA A 21 6.04 -20.19 -11.14
CA ALA A 21 6.10 -20.34 -12.59
C ALA A 21 7.36 -21.13 -13.00
N ASP A 22 7.38 -21.67 -14.21
CA ASP A 22 8.49 -22.50 -14.69
C ASP A 22 9.84 -21.78 -14.57
N GLY A 23 10.80 -22.44 -13.91
CA GLY A 23 12.12 -21.89 -13.63
C GLY A 23 12.15 -20.75 -12.60
N LYS A 24 11.06 -20.53 -11.86
CA LYS A 24 10.98 -19.52 -10.78
C LYS A 24 10.97 -20.17 -9.41
N THR A 25 11.26 -19.36 -8.39
CA THR A 25 11.29 -19.80 -6.99
C THR A 25 9.92 -20.36 -6.59
N GLY A 26 9.94 -21.49 -5.88
CA GLY A 26 8.75 -22.09 -5.29
C GLY A 26 8.16 -21.26 -4.14
N VAL A 27 7.12 -21.78 -3.51
CA VAL A 27 6.60 -21.24 -2.25
C VAL A 27 7.55 -21.59 -1.11
N ASP A 28 7.56 -20.72 -0.09
CA ASP A 28 8.28 -20.94 1.17
C ASP A 28 7.44 -20.36 2.32
N ALA A 29 7.96 -20.46 3.55
CA ALA A 29 7.23 -19.96 4.72
C ALA A 29 6.90 -18.47 4.60
N ALA A 30 7.82 -17.61 4.17
CA ALA A 30 7.57 -16.17 4.04
C ALA A 30 6.68 -15.85 2.83
N ASN A 31 6.74 -16.68 1.79
CA ASN A 31 6.06 -16.51 0.50
C ASN A 31 5.17 -17.73 0.16
N PRO A 32 4.06 -17.96 0.88
CA PRO A 32 3.33 -19.22 0.81
C PRO A 32 2.36 -19.34 -0.39
N ARG A 33 2.16 -18.28 -1.18
CA ARG A 33 1.17 -18.26 -2.28
C ARG A 33 1.82 -18.34 -3.65
N ALA A 34 1.47 -19.35 -4.43
CA ALA A 34 1.73 -19.42 -5.87
C ALA A 34 1.00 -18.27 -6.60
N ASN A 35 1.58 -17.75 -7.69
CA ASN A 35 1.01 -16.63 -8.46
C ASN A 35 0.43 -15.53 -7.53
N ASN A 36 1.28 -15.00 -6.66
CA ASN A 36 0.87 -14.05 -5.63
C ASN A 36 0.64 -12.68 -6.27
N THR A 37 -0.58 -12.41 -6.72
CA THR A 37 -0.98 -11.11 -7.29
C THR A 37 -1.32 -10.07 -6.23
N GLN A 38 -1.38 -10.47 -4.95
CA GLN A 38 -1.93 -9.63 -3.89
C GLN A 38 -0.88 -9.00 -2.97
N GLY A 39 0.18 -9.74 -2.66
CA GLY A 39 1.20 -9.31 -1.69
C GLY A 39 0.84 -9.52 -0.22
N ASN A 40 1.84 -9.37 0.64
CA ASN A 40 1.68 -9.55 2.08
C ASN A 40 2.63 -8.64 2.85
N ILE A 41 2.33 -8.44 4.13
CA ILE A 41 3.17 -7.71 5.07
C ILE A 41 3.68 -8.70 6.10
N ILE A 42 4.99 -8.83 6.22
CA ILE A 42 5.62 -9.56 7.31
C ILE A 42 6.02 -8.58 8.41
N ARG A 43 5.99 -9.05 9.65
CA ARG A 43 6.55 -8.34 10.79
C ARG A 43 7.51 -9.23 11.57
N TRP A 44 8.52 -8.64 12.18
CA TRP A 44 9.43 -9.36 13.07
C TRP A 44 9.89 -8.50 14.24
N ARG A 45 10.42 -9.20 15.24
CA ARG A 45 11.09 -8.64 16.39
C ARG A 45 12.45 -9.34 16.53
N GLU A 46 13.50 -8.56 16.64
CA GLU A 46 14.85 -9.07 16.87
C GLU A 46 15.01 -9.54 18.32
N GLN A 47 15.92 -10.49 18.55
CA GLN A 47 16.27 -10.92 19.89
C GLN A 47 17.05 -9.80 20.60
N GLY A 48 16.53 -9.34 21.74
CA GLY A 48 17.09 -8.19 22.45
C GLY A 48 16.57 -6.89 21.87
N ASP A 49 17.39 -6.22 21.06
CA ASP A 49 17.12 -4.91 20.44
C ASP A 49 17.48 -4.95 18.94
N PHE A 50 17.39 -3.83 18.22
CA PHE A 50 17.59 -3.69 16.77
C PHE A 50 18.99 -4.04 16.21
N HIS A 51 19.85 -4.63 17.03
CA HIS A 51 21.16 -5.16 16.63
C HIS A 51 21.21 -6.69 16.76
N GLY A 52 20.06 -7.34 16.95
CA GLY A 52 19.97 -8.77 17.15
C GLY A 52 20.21 -9.55 15.85
N GLU A 53 21.07 -10.57 15.90
CA GLU A 53 21.37 -11.40 14.72
C GLU A 53 20.28 -12.46 14.44
N ARG A 54 19.24 -12.52 15.27
CA ARG A 54 18.14 -13.46 15.18
C ARG A 54 16.83 -12.74 15.43
N PHE A 55 15.76 -13.20 14.80
CA PHE A 55 14.44 -12.62 14.94
C PHE A 55 13.34 -13.69 14.93
N VAL A 56 12.20 -13.33 15.51
CA VAL A 56 10.94 -14.07 15.37
C VAL A 56 10.03 -13.25 14.48
N TRP A 57 9.45 -13.90 13.46
CA TRP A 57 8.63 -13.22 12.46
C TRP A 57 7.27 -13.89 12.28
N THR A 58 6.32 -13.10 11.78
CA THR A 58 4.94 -13.53 11.47
C THR A 58 4.43 -12.78 10.24
N HIS A 59 3.48 -13.34 9.49
CA HIS A 59 2.68 -12.53 8.56
C HIS A 59 1.74 -11.64 9.36
N PHE A 60 1.92 -10.33 9.24
CA PHE A 60 0.97 -9.36 9.78
C PHE A 60 -0.32 -9.38 8.97
N VAL A 61 -0.20 -9.33 7.63
CA VAL A 61 -1.34 -9.35 6.71
C VAL A 61 -1.00 -10.14 5.45
N PHE A 62 -1.92 -10.98 4.99
CA PHE A 62 -2.04 -11.39 3.60
C PHE A 62 -3.04 -10.47 2.92
N ALA A 63 -2.57 -9.64 2.00
CA ALA A 63 -3.45 -8.76 1.24
C ALA A 63 -4.32 -9.58 0.28
N GLY A 64 -5.45 -9.01 -0.12
CA GLY A 64 -6.46 -9.72 -0.89
C GLY A 64 -7.85 -9.11 -0.82
N ASP A 65 -8.73 -9.62 -1.67
CA ASP A 65 -10.15 -9.29 -1.67
C ASP A 65 -10.99 -10.53 -1.30
N PRO A 66 -11.69 -10.53 -0.14
CA PRO A 66 -12.46 -11.67 0.31
C PRO A 66 -13.60 -12.07 -0.65
N LYS A 67 -13.98 -11.19 -1.58
CA LYS A 67 -15.02 -11.43 -2.59
C LYS A 67 -14.53 -12.24 -3.79
N LEU A 68 -13.23 -12.48 -3.95
CA LEU A 68 -12.69 -13.23 -5.08
C LEU A 68 -13.06 -14.72 -5.05
N ALA A 69 -13.17 -15.33 -6.22
CA ALA A 69 -13.36 -16.78 -6.31
C ALA A 69 -12.10 -17.56 -5.90
N ARG A 70 -10.91 -17.04 -6.24
CA ARG A 70 -9.61 -17.67 -5.97
C ARG A 70 -9.28 -17.60 -4.47
N PRO A 71 -9.25 -18.73 -3.73
CA PRO A 71 -9.07 -18.71 -2.27
C PRO A 71 -7.78 -18.01 -1.83
N ASP A 72 -6.66 -18.26 -2.51
CA ASP A 72 -5.36 -17.67 -2.16
C ASP A 72 -5.30 -16.14 -2.33
N ALA A 73 -6.16 -15.59 -3.20
CA ALA A 73 -6.24 -14.15 -3.44
C ALA A 73 -7.20 -13.43 -2.47
N LYS A 74 -7.91 -14.16 -1.59
CA LYS A 74 -8.82 -13.55 -0.62
C LYS A 74 -8.10 -12.78 0.49
N GLY A 75 -6.89 -13.20 0.84
CA GLY A 75 -6.15 -12.63 1.95
C GLY A 75 -6.83 -12.87 3.31
N ASN A 76 -6.39 -12.14 4.33
CA ASN A 76 -6.92 -12.23 5.70
C ASN A 76 -7.16 -10.85 6.34
N ILE A 77 -7.24 -9.79 5.53
CA ILE A 77 -7.44 -8.42 6.02
C ILE A 77 -8.72 -8.36 6.85
N LYS A 78 -8.63 -7.75 8.04
CA LYS A 78 -9.77 -7.35 8.85
C LYS A 78 -10.11 -5.90 8.52
N GLY A 79 -11.21 -5.66 7.80
CA GLY A 79 -11.64 -4.32 7.40
C GLY A 79 -11.57 -4.13 5.89
N ASP A 80 -11.01 -3.01 5.45
CA ASP A 80 -10.99 -2.63 4.03
C ASP A 80 -9.98 -3.45 3.22
N ALA A 81 -10.45 -4.12 2.17
CA ALA A 81 -9.59 -4.86 1.24
C ALA A 81 -8.64 -3.95 0.47
N TYR A 82 -7.42 -4.45 0.24
CA TYR A 82 -6.38 -3.82 -0.58
C TYR A 82 -5.42 -4.90 -1.10
N SER A 83 -4.57 -4.51 -2.05
CA SER A 83 -3.58 -5.35 -2.72
C SER A 83 -2.33 -4.53 -3.03
N CYS A 84 -1.24 -5.21 -3.36
CA CYS A 84 0.07 -4.64 -3.65
C CYS A 84 0.51 -3.59 -2.62
N PRO A 85 0.57 -3.92 -1.32
CA PRO A 85 1.09 -2.99 -0.33
C PRO A 85 2.57 -2.75 -0.60
N ASP A 86 2.97 -1.49 -0.62
CA ASP A 86 4.31 -1.03 -0.93
C ASP A 86 4.83 -0.14 0.22
N GLY A 87 4.52 1.15 0.19
CA GLY A 87 5.04 2.10 1.16
C GLY A 87 4.49 1.86 2.57
N LEU A 88 5.37 1.81 3.57
CA LEU A 88 5.00 1.67 4.99
C LEU A 88 5.58 2.80 5.85
N TRP A 89 4.82 3.26 6.83
CA TRP A 89 5.30 4.14 7.89
C TRP A 89 4.57 3.87 9.20
N VAL A 90 5.28 3.95 10.32
CA VAL A 90 4.67 3.85 11.66
C VAL A 90 4.73 5.22 12.29
N ASP A 91 3.59 5.74 12.75
CA ASP A 91 3.55 7.03 13.42
C ASP A 91 3.91 6.95 14.91
N GLY A 92 4.02 8.11 15.57
CA GLY A 92 4.41 8.19 16.99
C GLY A 92 3.44 7.52 17.97
N ARG A 93 2.26 7.06 17.52
CA ARG A 93 1.29 6.30 18.32
C ARG A 93 1.37 4.79 18.06
N GLY A 94 2.11 4.38 17.03
CA GLY A 94 2.21 2.99 16.59
C GLY A 94 1.15 2.57 15.57
N VAL A 95 0.45 3.53 14.94
CA VAL A 95 -0.42 3.22 13.79
C VAL A 95 0.45 2.92 12.58
N LEU A 96 0.20 1.78 11.92
CA LEU A 96 0.88 1.43 10.69
C LEU A 96 0.11 2.00 9.48
N TRP A 97 0.73 2.95 8.81
CA TRP A 97 0.25 3.53 7.57
C TRP A 97 0.75 2.71 6.39
N ILE A 98 -0.17 2.22 5.56
CA ILE A 98 0.07 1.32 4.44
C ILE A 98 -0.33 2.03 3.15
N GLN A 99 0.55 2.04 2.15
CA GLN A 99 0.30 2.64 0.85
C GLN A 99 0.40 1.55 -0.22
N THR A 100 -0.40 1.64 -1.29
CA THR A 100 -0.45 0.60 -2.32
C THR A 100 0.07 1.08 -3.67
N ASP A 101 0.70 0.14 -4.38
CA ASP A 101 1.12 0.27 -5.77
C ASP A 101 0.69 -0.95 -6.60
N MET A 102 -0.59 -0.98 -6.95
CA MET A 102 -1.09 -1.84 -8.02
C MET A 102 -0.73 -1.23 -9.36
N SER A 103 0.05 -1.95 -10.18
CA SER A 103 0.35 -1.56 -11.55
C SER A 103 -0.92 -1.27 -12.34
N THR A 104 -0.90 -0.16 -13.08
CA THR A 104 -1.99 0.26 -13.99
C THR A 104 -2.28 -0.77 -15.09
N SER A 105 -1.33 -1.66 -15.39
CA SER A 105 -1.53 -2.77 -16.33
C SER A 105 -2.51 -3.82 -15.82
N ALA A 106 -2.56 -4.05 -14.50
CA ALA A 106 -3.33 -5.09 -13.84
C ALA A 106 -4.59 -4.58 -13.12
N MET A 107 -4.62 -3.29 -12.76
CA MET A 107 -5.74 -2.65 -12.05
C MET A 107 -7.08 -2.89 -12.78
N GLY A 108 -8.13 -3.20 -12.01
CA GLY A 108 -9.48 -3.44 -12.55
C GLY A 108 -9.64 -4.77 -13.31
N LYS A 109 -8.64 -5.66 -13.28
CA LYS A 109 -8.67 -6.95 -13.97
C LYS A 109 -8.32 -8.09 -13.02
N GLY A 110 -8.74 -9.31 -13.37
CA GLY A 110 -8.40 -10.52 -12.62
C GLY A 110 -8.70 -10.37 -11.13
N ASP A 111 -7.73 -10.69 -10.29
CA ASP A 111 -7.88 -10.58 -8.85
C ASP A 111 -7.94 -9.12 -8.31
N LEU A 112 -7.65 -8.11 -9.13
CA LEU A 112 -7.66 -6.70 -8.71
C LEU A 112 -8.96 -5.96 -9.12
N VAL A 113 -9.95 -6.70 -9.64
CA VAL A 113 -11.16 -6.14 -10.27
C VAL A 113 -11.99 -5.24 -9.35
N ASN A 114 -12.03 -5.52 -8.04
CA ASN A 114 -12.91 -4.85 -7.09
C ASN A 114 -12.25 -3.73 -6.27
N LEU A 115 -10.94 -3.50 -6.43
CA LEU A 115 -10.17 -2.67 -5.49
C LEU A 115 -10.15 -1.17 -5.84
N GLY A 116 -10.42 -0.83 -7.11
CA GLY A 116 -10.35 0.56 -7.59
C GLY A 116 -8.91 1.06 -7.72
N ASN A 117 -8.70 2.36 -7.45
CA ASN A 117 -7.38 2.99 -7.50
C ASN A 117 -6.51 2.60 -6.31
N ASN A 118 -5.23 2.96 -6.36
CA ASN A 118 -4.32 2.86 -5.22
C ASN A 118 -4.77 3.72 -4.04
N VAL A 119 -4.44 3.26 -2.83
CA VAL A 119 -4.98 3.78 -1.57
C VAL A 119 -3.90 3.92 -0.51
N MET A 120 -4.20 4.73 0.50
CA MET A 120 -3.53 4.72 1.79
C MET A 120 -4.49 4.18 2.85
N LEU A 121 -3.99 3.32 3.74
CA LEU A 121 -4.72 2.73 4.84
C LEU A 121 -4.03 3.01 6.17
N ALA A 122 -4.80 2.97 7.25
CA ALA A 122 -4.30 2.95 8.62
C ALA A 122 -4.62 1.58 9.23
N ALA A 123 -3.61 0.93 9.78
CA ALA A 123 -3.73 -0.37 10.43
C ALA A 123 -3.35 -0.29 11.92
N ASP A 124 -4.20 -0.89 12.74
CA ASP A 124 -3.89 -1.18 14.13
C ASP A 124 -2.98 -2.41 14.20
N THR A 125 -1.76 -2.22 14.68
CA THR A 125 -0.70 -3.23 14.75
C THR A 125 -0.98 -4.34 15.77
N GLN A 126 -1.90 -4.10 16.72
CA GLN A 126 -2.27 -5.06 17.76
C GLN A 126 -3.45 -5.94 17.32
N THR A 127 -4.48 -5.34 16.71
CA THR A 127 -5.70 -6.06 16.31
C THR A 127 -5.63 -6.60 14.88
N GLY A 128 -4.82 -5.97 14.03
CA GLY A 128 -4.75 -6.20 12.59
C GLY A 128 -5.91 -5.56 11.81
N GLU A 129 -6.76 -4.75 12.46
CA GLU A 129 -7.80 -4.00 11.77
C GLU A 129 -7.18 -2.95 10.84
N THR A 130 -7.63 -2.91 9.59
CA THR A 130 -7.15 -1.96 8.58
C THR A 130 -8.33 -1.19 7.99
N ARG A 131 -8.22 0.14 7.99
CA ARG A 131 -9.22 1.06 7.46
C ARG A 131 -8.63 1.93 6.36
N ARG A 132 -9.33 2.07 5.24
CA ARG A 132 -8.93 2.95 4.14
C ARG A 132 -9.04 4.40 4.60
N PHE A 133 -7.95 5.14 4.44
CA PHE A 133 -7.85 6.55 4.84
C PHE A 133 -7.96 7.50 3.64
N LEU A 134 -7.29 7.16 2.53
CA LEU A 134 -7.26 7.96 1.32
C LEU A 134 -7.27 7.06 0.08
N THR A 135 -7.95 7.52 -0.98
CA THR A 135 -7.89 6.92 -2.33
C THR A 135 -7.22 7.91 -3.28
N GLY A 136 -6.22 7.45 -4.02
CA GLY A 136 -5.50 8.24 -5.00
C GLY A 136 -6.30 8.51 -6.30
N PRO A 137 -5.89 9.49 -7.12
CA PRO A 137 -6.46 9.71 -8.44
C PRO A 137 -6.19 8.55 -9.41
N ALA A 138 -6.83 8.60 -10.58
CA ALA A 138 -6.65 7.57 -11.61
C ALA A 138 -5.18 7.47 -12.07
N GLY A 139 -4.70 6.24 -12.22
CA GLY A 139 -3.37 5.95 -12.75
C GLY A 139 -2.20 6.36 -11.85
N CYS A 140 -2.42 6.64 -10.56
CA CYS A 140 -1.33 6.87 -9.62
C CYS A 140 -1.01 5.62 -8.80
N GLU A 141 0.15 5.63 -8.16
CA GLU A 141 0.35 4.99 -6.86
C GLU A 141 0.23 6.02 -5.73
N VAL A 142 -0.01 5.53 -4.52
CA VAL A 142 0.15 6.33 -3.31
C VAL A 142 1.48 5.90 -2.69
N THR A 143 2.36 6.85 -2.37
CA THR A 143 3.70 6.54 -1.88
C THR A 143 4.29 7.72 -1.10
N GLY A 144 5.32 7.47 -0.29
CA GLY A 144 5.93 8.46 0.58
C GLY A 144 4.96 9.14 1.56
N VAL A 145 5.09 8.83 2.85
CA VAL A 145 4.33 9.49 3.92
C VAL A 145 5.26 9.99 5.02
N THR A 146 4.93 11.16 5.56
CA THR A 146 5.47 11.65 6.83
C THR A 146 4.44 12.55 7.51
N SER A 147 4.71 13.00 8.73
CA SER A 147 3.87 13.96 9.44
C SER A 147 4.68 14.95 10.27
N THR A 148 4.04 16.04 10.67
CA THR A 148 4.56 16.91 11.73
C THR A 148 4.68 16.13 13.05
N PRO A 149 5.62 16.50 13.95
CA PRO A 149 5.78 15.81 15.23
C PRO A 149 4.51 15.75 16.10
N ASP A 150 3.62 16.74 15.98
CA ASP A 150 2.35 16.78 16.69
C ASP A 150 1.21 15.98 16.01
N LEU A 151 1.51 15.30 14.90
CA LEU A 151 0.60 14.49 14.09
C LEU A 151 -0.63 15.23 13.54
N ARG A 152 -0.64 16.57 13.54
CA ARG A 152 -1.77 17.37 13.02
C ARG A 152 -1.71 17.61 11.51
N THR A 153 -0.56 17.42 10.90
CA THR A 153 -0.36 17.57 9.45
C THR A 153 0.37 16.36 8.89
N MET A 154 -0.24 15.68 7.93
CA MET A 154 0.35 14.55 7.21
C MET A 154 0.65 14.94 5.77
N PHE A 155 1.80 14.53 5.27
CA PHE A 155 2.24 14.72 3.90
C PHE A 155 2.24 13.36 3.22
N VAL A 156 1.55 13.24 2.08
CA VAL A 156 1.43 11.98 1.32
C VAL A 156 1.76 12.28 -0.15
N ASN A 157 2.61 11.50 -0.80
CA ASN A 157 2.86 11.71 -2.23
C ASN A 157 1.89 10.89 -3.08
N ILE A 158 1.48 11.52 -4.18
CA ILE A 158 0.77 10.90 -5.28
C ILE A 158 1.75 10.85 -6.44
N GLN A 159 2.18 9.65 -6.83
CA GLN A 159 3.15 9.47 -7.90
C GLN A 159 2.44 9.16 -9.23
N HIS A 160 2.98 9.70 -10.31
CA HIS A 160 2.61 9.43 -11.71
C HIS A 160 1.11 9.39 -12.02
N PRO A 161 0.27 10.32 -11.49
CA PRO A 161 -1.15 10.33 -11.83
C PRO A 161 -1.35 10.37 -13.34
N GLY A 162 -2.21 9.49 -13.85
CA GLY A 162 -2.46 9.37 -15.29
C GLY A 162 -1.53 8.41 -16.05
N GLU A 163 -0.76 7.58 -15.36
CA GLU A 163 -0.05 6.47 -16.00
C GLU A 163 -1.05 5.55 -16.74
N SER A 164 -0.67 5.12 -17.95
CA SER A 164 -1.46 4.19 -18.77
C SER A 164 -1.09 2.73 -18.46
N PRO A 165 -1.94 1.75 -18.80
CA PRO A 165 -1.60 0.33 -18.68
C PRO A 165 -0.32 -0.12 -19.40
N SER A 166 0.24 0.69 -20.30
CA SER A 166 1.51 0.43 -20.99
C SER A 166 2.71 1.17 -20.38
N GLU A 167 2.50 1.91 -19.28
CA GLU A 167 3.52 2.71 -18.57
C GLU A 167 4.23 3.73 -19.50
N ARG A 168 3.51 4.12 -20.56
CA ARG A 168 3.96 5.01 -21.64
C ARG A 168 2.79 5.88 -22.07
N SER A 169 2.81 7.15 -21.66
CA SER A 169 1.75 8.11 -21.98
C SER A 169 1.89 8.70 -23.39
N ASP A 170 0.76 8.91 -24.07
CA ASP A 170 0.69 9.67 -25.32
C ASP A 170 0.81 11.18 -25.02
N PRO A 171 1.87 11.87 -25.48
CA PRO A 171 2.06 13.28 -25.19
C PRO A 171 1.01 14.19 -25.85
N THR A 172 0.31 13.72 -26.89
CA THR A 172 -0.75 14.47 -27.58
C THR A 172 -2.09 14.38 -26.85
N LYS A 173 -2.26 13.40 -25.94
CA LYS A 173 -3.46 13.19 -25.13
C LYS A 173 -3.10 13.12 -23.63
N PRO A 174 -2.51 14.18 -23.06
CA PRO A 174 -1.93 14.13 -21.71
C PRO A 174 -2.96 13.88 -20.59
N LYS A 175 -4.25 14.10 -20.85
CA LYS A 175 -5.34 13.92 -19.87
C LYS A 175 -6.20 12.67 -20.10
N ALA A 176 -5.71 11.71 -20.89
CA ALA A 176 -6.50 10.51 -21.24
C ALA A 176 -6.91 9.66 -20.03
N ILE A 177 -6.12 9.64 -18.96
CA ILE A 177 -6.36 8.83 -17.76
C ILE A 177 -6.70 9.70 -16.54
N SER A 178 -5.98 10.81 -16.35
CA SER A 178 -6.17 11.69 -15.19
C SER A 178 -6.10 13.15 -15.60
N SER A 179 -6.68 14.02 -14.79
CA SER A 179 -6.50 15.48 -14.85
C SER A 179 -6.06 16.04 -13.50
N TRP A 180 -5.63 15.19 -12.57
CA TRP A 180 -5.18 15.59 -11.24
C TRP A 180 -3.80 16.30 -11.29
N PRO A 181 -3.53 17.33 -10.48
CA PRO A 181 -4.39 17.87 -9.41
C PRO A 181 -5.37 18.95 -9.88
N ASP A 182 -5.11 19.59 -11.02
CA ASP A 182 -5.77 20.85 -11.42
C ASP A 182 -7.16 20.65 -12.07
N GLY A 183 -7.61 19.41 -12.21
CA GLY A 183 -8.94 19.07 -12.72
C GLY A 183 -9.11 19.29 -14.23
N PRO A 184 -10.36 19.26 -14.74
CA PRO A 184 -10.65 19.33 -16.18
C PRO A 184 -10.08 20.57 -16.88
N THR A 185 -10.01 21.70 -16.18
CA THR A 185 -9.46 22.97 -16.66
C THR A 185 -7.93 23.01 -16.63
N GLY A 186 -7.29 22.03 -15.98
CA GLY A 186 -5.86 21.90 -15.86
C GLY A 186 -5.15 21.37 -17.11
N GLY A 187 -3.82 21.30 -17.01
CA GLY A 187 -2.92 20.75 -18.02
C GLY A 187 -2.60 19.27 -17.82
N ARG A 188 -1.38 18.88 -18.20
CA ARG A 188 -0.86 17.51 -17.97
C ARG A 188 -0.88 17.18 -16.47
N PRO A 189 -1.28 15.95 -16.07
CA PRO A 189 -1.18 15.50 -14.70
C PRO A 189 0.24 15.61 -14.14
N ARG A 190 0.32 15.87 -12.83
CA ARG A 190 1.60 16.12 -12.14
C ARG A 190 1.60 15.35 -10.84
N SER A 191 2.68 14.62 -10.55
CA SER A 191 2.93 14.12 -9.19
C SER A 191 2.94 15.29 -8.21
N ALA A 192 2.40 15.09 -7.02
CA ALA A 192 2.46 16.10 -5.97
C ALA A 192 2.36 15.49 -4.58
N THR A 193 2.79 16.26 -3.59
CA THR A 193 2.56 15.99 -2.18
C THR A 193 1.25 16.63 -1.74
N VAL A 194 0.32 15.84 -1.22
CA VAL A 194 -0.88 16.36 -0.57
C VAL A 194 -0.63 16.58 0.91
N VAL A 195 -1.22 17.65 1.43
CA VAL A 195 -1.14 18.01 2.85
C VAL A 195 -2.49 17.74 3.50
N VAL A 196 -2.57 16.66 4.27
CA VAL A 196 -3.78 16.23 4.95
C VAL A 196 -3.82 16.81 6.36
N ARG A 197 -4.92 17.51 6.67
CA ARG A 197 -5.20 18.11 7.97
C ARG A 197 -6.66 17.89 8.33
N ARG A 198 -6.96 17.70 9.61
CA ARG A 198 -8.34 17.72 10.08
C ARG A 198 -8.87 19.16 10.12
N LYS A 199 -10.15 19.33 9.81
CA LYS A 199 -10.82 20.64 9.83
C LYS A 199 -10.88 21.26 11.23
N ASP A 200 -10.92 20.43 12.27
CA ASP A 200 -10.93 20.85 13.68
C ASP A 200 -9.51 21.02 14.27
N GLY A 201 -8.46 20.85 13.47
CA GLY A 201 -7.07 20.94 13.95
C GLY A 201 -6.62 19.77 14.82
N GLY A 202 -7.41 18.69 14.92
CA GLY A 202 -7.03 17.49 15.66
C GLY A 202 -5.92 16.67 15.00
N ILE A 203 -5.50 15.61 15.69
CA ILE A 203 -4.51 14.64 15.20
C ILE A 203 -5.10 13.84 14.03
N VAL A 204 -4.34 13.69 12.95
CA VAL A 204 -4.75 12.90 11.77
C VAL A 204 -4.94 11.43 12.16
N GLY A 205 -6.08 10.84 11.79
CA GLY A 205 -6.38 9.42 12.06
C GLY A 205 -6.84 9.10 13.48
N THR A 206 -7.32 10.09 14.24
CA THR A 206 -8.16 9.87 15.45
C THR A 206 -9.57 10.40 15.25
#